data_AF-A0A1I8A3V1-F1
#
_entry.id   AF-A0A1I8A3V1-F1
#
_cell.length_a   1.000
_cell.length_b   1.000
_cell.length_c   1.000
_cell.angle_alpha   90.00
_cell.angle_beta   90.00
_cell.angle_gamma   90.00
#
_symmetry.space_group_name_H-M   'P 1'
#
loop_
_entity.id
_entity.type
_entity.pdbx_description
1 polymer ?
#
loop_
_entity_poly.entity_id
_entity_poly.type
_entity_poly.pdbx_seq_one_letter_code
_entity_poly.pdbx_strand_id
1 'polypeptide(L)'
;MVLISDGKGRGRPARLQLTKDQLTIQVPVMSESESDSASPAVQEIDLKPRTVTLQRAKGGLGLSIKGGQDGNQVVPIVISKLMIGLPGKEDGLR
;
A
#
# COMPACT_ATOMS: atom_id res chain seq x y z
N MET A 1 7.84 4.58 -8.82
CA MET A 1 7.16 3.43 -8.18
C MET A 1 7.87 3.20 -6.86
N VAL A 2 7.15 3.00 -5.76
CA VAL A 2 7.74 2.83 -4.42
C VAL A 2 7.50 1.42 -3.92
N LEU A 3 8.35 0.89 -3.04
CA LEU A 3 8.14 -0.41 -2.40
C LEU A 3 7.50 -0.19 -1.03
N ILE A 4 6.27 -0.67 -0.83
CA ILE A 4 5.58 -0.70 0.46
C ILE A 4 5.86 -2.05 1.12
N SER A 5 6.57 -2.06 2.24
CA SER A 5 6.80 -3.28 3.03
C SER A 5 5.80 -3.41 4.17
N ASP A 6 5.34 -4.64 4.40
CA ASP A 6 4.45 -5.05 5.49
C ASP A 6 5.21 -5.34 6.80
N GLY A 7 6.51 -5.02 6.86
CA GLY A 7 7.37 -5.30 8.00
C GLY A 7 7.86 -6.75 8.09
N LYS A 8 7.42 -7.64 7.18
CA LYS A 8 7.88 -9.05 7.10
C LYS A 8 8.97 -9.26 6.05
N GLY A 9 9.54 -8.17 5.54
CA GLY A 9 10.61 -8.20 4.53
C GLY A 9 10.11 -8.31 3.08
N ARG A 10 8.80 -8.39 2.84
CA ARG A 10 8.22 -8.44 1.49
C ARG A 10 7.75 -7.04 1.08
N GLY A 11 8.57 -6.33 0.31
CA GLY A 11 8.18 -5.05 -0.30
C GLY A 11 7.31 -5.28 -1.53
N ARG A 12 6.09 -4.75 -1.53
CA ARG A 12 5.20 -4.74 -2.70
C ARG A 12 5.34 -3.40 -3.43
N PRO A 13 5.59 -3.38 -4.76
CA PRO A 13 5.63 -2.13 -5.49
C PRO A 13 4.24 -1.50 -5.47
N ALA A 14 4.17 -0.18 -5.29
CA ALA A 14 2.94 0.59 -5.30
C ALA A 14 3.22 1.99 -5.88
N ARG A 15 2.16 2.65 -6.33
CA ARG A 15 2.19 4.06 -6.70
C ARG A 15 1.52 4.87 -5.61
N LEU A 16 2.26 5.84 -5.07
CA LEU A 16 1.75 6.81 -4.12
C LEU A 16 1.56 8.14 -4.85
N GLN A 17 0.39 8.74 -4.71
CA GLN A 17 0.10 10.09 -5.15
C GLN A 17 -0.45 10.89 -3.97
N LEU A 18 0.30 11.90 -3.55
CA LEU A 18 -0.07 12.79 -2.45
C LEU A 18 -0.50 14.14 -3.03
N THR A 19 -1.67 14.62 -2.63
CA THR A 19 -2.12 15.99 -2.81
C THR A 19 -2.24 16.67 -1.44
N LYS A 20 -2.65 17.95 -1.42
CA LYS A 20 -2.86 18.69 -0.18
C LYS A 20 -3.86 18.00 0.75
N ASP A 21 -4.90 17.40 0.17
CA ASP A 21 -6.06 16.91 0.90
C ASP A 21 -6.31 15.40 0.74
N GLN A 22 -5.50 14.70 -0.07
CA GLN A 22 -5.71 13.29 -0.35
C GLN A 22 -4.40 12.52 -0.56
N LEU A 23 -4.37 11.27 -0.09
CA LEU A 23 -3.35 10.28 -0.47
C LEU A 23 -4.01 9.13 -1.22
N THR A 24 -3.52 8.85 -2.43
CA THR A 24 -3.95 7.70 -3.23
C THR A 24 -2.81 6.70 -3.32
N ILE A 25 -3.11 5.44 -3.00
CA ILE A 25 -2.19 4.31 -3.00
C ILE A 25 -2.72 3.27 -4.00
N GLN A 26 -1.99 3.05 -5.07
CA GLN A 26 -2.33 2.05 -6.07
C GLN A 26 -1.36 0.88 -5.96
N VAL A 27 -1.87 -0.27 -5.55
CA VAL A 27 -1.12 -1.52 -5.44
C VAL A 27 -1.44 -2.37 -6.68
N PRO A 28 -0.46 -2.64 -7.56
CA PRO A 28 -0.63 -3.54 -8.70
C PRO A 28 -0.90 -4.96 -8.21
N VAL A 29 -1.74 -5.69 -8.95
CA VAL A 29 -1.92 -7.13 -8.74
C VAL A 29 -0.67 -7.81 -9.26
N MET A 30 0.18 -8.26 -8.34
CA MET A 30 1.22 -9.22 -8.66
C MET A 30 0.67 -10.58 -8.30
N SER A 31 0.46 -11.43 -9.30
CA SER A 31 0.12 -12.83 -9.12
C SER A 31 1.09 -13.42 -8.10
N GLU A 32 0.60 -13.87 -6.95
CA GLU A 32 1.41 -14.61 -5.98
C GLU A 32 1.76 -15.96 -6.63
N SER A 33 2.81 -16.00 -7.45
CA SER A 33 3.37 -17.25 -7.96
C SER A 33 4.34 -17.80 -6.92
N GLU A 34 3.80 -18.30 -5.81
CA GLU A 34 4.48 -19.29 -4.99
C GLU A 34 3.64 -20.56 -5.10
N SER A 35 4.23 -21.55 -5.76
CA SER A 35 3.70 -22.87 -6.09
C SER A 35 2.99 -23.54 -4.91
N ASP A 36 1.73 -23.98 -5.07
CA ASP A 36 1.36 -25.39 -4.92
C ASP A 36 -0.11 -25.69 -5.34
N SER A 37 -0.28 -26.83 -5.99
CA SER A 37 -1.50 -27.62 -6.20
C SER A 37 -2.69 -27.06 -7.00
N ALA A 38 -2.93 -27.76 -8.12
CA ALA A 38 -4.07 -27.72 -9.02
C ALA A 38 -5.45 -27.46 -8.39
N SER A 39 -6.17 -26.48 -8.95
CA SER A 39 -7.65 -26.46 -9.04
C SER A 39 -8.06 -25.50 -10.16
N PRO A 40 -8.68 -25.96 -11.27
CA PRO A 40 -9.14 -25.09 -12.35
C PRO A 40 -10.53 -24.55 -11.99
N ALA A 41 -10.62 -23.75 -10.92
CA ALA A 41 -11.75 -22.87 -10.73
C ALA A 41 -11.28 -21.49 -11.16
N VAL A 42 -11.52 -21.17 -12.43
CA VAL A 42 -11.38 -19.83 -13.00
C VAL A 42 -12.39 -18.94 -12.29
N GLN A 43 -12.10 -18.56 -11.05
CA GLN A 43 -12.61 -17.32 -10.52
C GLN A 43 -11.86 -16.26 -11.30
N GLU A 44 -12.58 -15.38 -11.99
CA GLU A 44 -12.04 -14.13 -12.52
C GLU A 44 -11.43 -13.39 -11.32
N ILE A 45 -10.17 -13.70 -10.99
CA ILE A 45 -9.39 -12.95 -10.03
C ILE A 45 -9.35 -11.57 -10.65
N ASP A 46 -10.04 -10.60 -10.04
CA ASP A 46 -10.09 -9.23 -10.51
C ASP A 46 -8.64 -8.71 -10.58
N LEU A 47 -8.02 -8.82 -11.76
CA LEU A 47 -6.63 -8.43 -12.03
C LEU A 47 -6.43 -6.91 -11.95
N LYS A 48 -7.44 -6.18 -11.44
CA LYS A 48 -7.41 -4.73 -11.33
C LYS A 48 -6.53 -4.31 -10.15
N PRO A 49 -5.64 -3.33 -10.37
CA PRO A 49 -4.84 -2.77 -9.28
C PRO A 49 -5.75 -2.22 -8.18
N ARG A 50 -5.52 -2.66 -6.94
CA ARG A 50 -6.24 -2.16 -5.77
C ARG A 50 -5.85 -0.72 -5.53
N THR A 51 -6.83 0.18 -5.54
CA THR A 51 -6.62 1.60 -5.24
C THR A 51 -7.25 1.92 -3.89
N VAL A 52 -6.43 2.42 -2.96
CA VAL A 52 -6.88 2.93 -1.66
C VAL A 52 -6.74 4.44 -1.69
N THR A 53 -7.82 5.15 -1.34
CA THR A 53 -7.86 6.61 -1.29
C THR A 53 -8.14 7.02 0.14
N LEU A 54 -7.27 7.86 0.70
CA LEU A 54 -7.45 8.46 2.01
C LEU A 54 -7.70 9.95 1.85
N GLN A 55 -8.81 10.43 2.42
CA GLN A 55 -9.12 11.85 2.49
C GLN A 55 -8.57 12.45 3.78
N ARG A 56 -8.02 13.66 3.72
CA ARG A 56 -7.45 14.34 4.89
C ARG A 56 -8.58 14.81 5.80
N ALA A 57 -8.60 14.30 7.03
CA ALA A 57 -9.47 14.81 8.08
C ALA A 57 -8.84 16.03 8.78
N LYS A 58 -9.59 16.70 9.68
CA LYS A 58 -9.07 17.83 10.50
C LYS A 58 -7.81 17.45 11.29
N GLY A 59 -7.64 16.17 11.66
CA GLY A 59 -6.46 15.62 12.32
C GLY A 59 -5.37 15.06 11.38
N GLY A 60 -5.50 15.22 10.06
CA GLY A 60 -4.60 14.66 9.06
C GLY A 60 -5.06 13.32 8.49
N LEU A 61 -4.13 12.59 7.86
CA LEU A 61 -4.39 11.27 7.25
C LEU A 61 -4.35 10.11 8.25
N GLY A 62 -3.76 10.30 9.43
CA GLY A 62 -3.69 9.27 10.46
C GLY A 62 -2.73 8.13 10.19
N LEU A 63 -1.66 8.37 9.42
CA LEU A 63 -0.65 7.37 9.11
C LEU A 63 0.76 7.98 9.15
N SER A 64 1.76 7.15 9.44
CA SER A 64 3.17 7.55 9.41
C SER A 64 3.95 6.69 8.44
N ILE A 65 4.52 7.31 7.42
CA ILE A 65 5.36 6.65 6.42
C ILE A 65 6.83 6.87 6.79
N LYS A 66 7.63 5.81 6.76
CA LYS A 66 9.10 5.89 6.85
C LYS A 66 9.71 5.34 5.57
N GLY A 67 10.95 5.73 5.29
CA GLY A 67 11.67 5.33 4.09
C GLY A 67 11.40 6.27 2.92
N GLY A 68 11.87 5.88 1.74
CA GLY A 68 11.87 6.72 0.55
C GLY A 68 13.20 6.62 -0.16
N GLN A 69 13.31 7.36 -1.27
CA GLN A 69 14.55 7.50 -2.00
C GLN A 69 15.07 8.92 -1.79
N ASP A 70 16.30 9.03 -1.30
CA ASP A 70 17.04 10.29 -1.23
C ASP A 70 18.39 10.11 -1.94
N GLY A 71 18.53 10.74 -3.11
CA GLY A 71 19.67 10.54 -4.01
C GLY A 71 19.89 9.05 -4.34
N ASN A 72 21.03 8.51 -3.91
CA ASN A 72 21.43 7.12 -4.11
C ASN A 72 20.95 6.18 -2.98
N GLN A 73 20.39 6.71 -1.90
CA GLN A 73 19.91 5.90 -0.79
C GLN A 73 18.44 5.54 -1.00
N VAL A 74 18.15 4.25 -1.15
CA VAL A 74 16.79 3.72 -1.26
C VAL A 74 16.47 2.96 0.01
N VAL A 75 15.56 3.50 0.82
CA VAL A 75 15.04 2.85 2.02
C VAL A 75 13.62 2.37 1.73
N PRO A 76 13.27 1.10 2.04
CA PRO A 76 11.93 0.58 1.85
C PRO A 76 10.88 1.48 2.49
N ILE A 77 9.83 1.83 1.74
CA ILE A 77 8.74 2.61 2.28
C ILE A 77 7.89 1.70 3.16
N VAL A 78 7.64 2.08 4.40
CA VAL A 78 6.81 1.32 5.34
C VAL A 78 5.77 2.22 5.98
N ILE A 79 4.56 1.69 6.15
CA ILE A 79 3.55 2.31 7.01
C ILE A 79 3.86 1.88 8.43
N SER A 80 4.57 2.75 9.13
CA SER A 80 5.10 2.47 10.47
C SER A 80 4.06 2.63 11.60
N LYS A 81 3.00 3.41 11.36
CA LYS A 81 1.95 3.65 12.35
C LYS A 81 0.64 4.01 11.66
N LEU A 82 -0.46 3.50 12.22
CA LEU A 82 -1.83 3.90 11.93
C LEU A 82 -2.45 4.48 13.20
N MET A 83 -3.13 5.62 13.07
CA MET A 83 -3.78 6.31 14.17
C MET A 83 -5.27 5.94 14.19
N ILE A 84 -5.77 5.61 15.38
CA ILE A 84 -7.15 5.17 15.58
C ILE A 84 -8.11 6.35 15.41
N GLY A 85 -9.24 6.14 14.74
CA GLY A 85 -10.24 7.19 14.48
C GLY A 85 -9.83 8.19 13.40
N LEU A 86 -8.83 7.82 12.59
CA LEU A 86 -8.41 8.60 11.43
C LEU A 86 -8.40 7.72 10.17
N PRO A 87 -8.53 8.33 8.97
CA PRO A 87 -8.81 7.62 7.71
C PRO A 87 -7.84 6.47 7.41
N GLY A 88 -6.55 6.63 7.72
CA GLY A 88 -5.53 5.62 7.48
C GLY A 88 -5.80 4.26 8.14
N LYS A 89 -6.52 4.19 9.27
CA LYS A 89 -6.86 2.90 9.92
C LYS A 89 -8.15 2.28 9.36
N GLU A 90 -9.06 3.10 8.84
CA GLU A 90 -10.41 2.69 8.45
C GLU A 90 -10.48 2.22 6.99
N ASP A 91 -9.70 2.82 6.09
CA ASP A 91 -9.72 2.56 4.65
C ASP A 91 -8.94 1.29 4.22
N GLY A 92 -8.65 0.39 5.16
CA GLY A 92 -8.16 -0.95 4.87
C GLY A 92 -6.68 -1.04 4.46
N LEU A 93 -5.84 -0.08 4.87
CA LEU A 93 -4.39 -0.23 4.89
C LEU A 93 -4.03 -1.22 6.00
N ARG A 94 -3.71 -2.46 5.61
CA ARG A 94 -3.22 -3.53 6.48
C ARG A 94 -1.98 -4.14 5.87
#